data_AF-A0A519DUS3-F1
#
_entry.id   AF-A0A519DUS3-F1
#
_cell.length_a   1.000
_cell.length_b   1.000
_cell.length_c   1.000
_cell.angle_alpha   90.00
_cell.angle_beta   90.00
_cell.angle_gamma   90.00
#
_symmetry.space_group_name_H-M   'P 1'
#
loop_
_entity.id
_entity.type
_entity.pdbx_description
1 polymer ?
#
loop_
_entity_poly.entity_id
_entity_poly.type
_entity_poly.pdbx_seq_one_letter_code
_entity_poly.pdbx_strand_id
1 'polypeptide(L)'
;MVCCSSRSSKNQISNGGQDLRITDSVTYLAPASSNENLSPRMSPACVQPNDQIETQDSIGCFTVLMPLTFIVSIVLGFVLAVPIVLFMFRRTTSRGGVKDGLLEIIPHALMSEAEKRFFEVLEAAAPSFLVCPQVAMSAIVTQPIRHNPLRYWAVRSQKRLDFVLVDRETLTARLVVKLDDSSHRHRQAEDAKRDEVLTQAGYPVLRMPVHHNYNIRELSVKVCSALE
;
A
#
# COMPACT_ATOMS: atom_id res chain seq x y z
N MET A 1 -49.27 5.85 19.36
CA MET A 1 -48.74 6.35 20.65
C MET A 1 -48.23 5.16 21.45
N VAL A 2 -46.93 4.88 21.40
CA VAL A 2 -46.25 3.88 22.25
C VAL A 2 -44.93 4.51 22.68
N CYS A 3 -44.57 4.35 23.94
CA CYS A 3 -43.38 4.94 24.55
C CYS A 3 -42.46 3.83 25.06
N CYS A 4 -41.15 3.94 24.85
CA CYS A 4 -40.16 3.11 25.54
C CYS A 4 -38.92 3.93 25.88
N SER A 5 -38.23 3.52 26.96
CA SER A 5 -37.37 4.41 27.73
C SER A 5 -35.88 4.31 27.39
N SER A 6 -35.13 5.31 27.83
CA SER A 6 -33.68 5.37 27.69
C SER A 6 -32.94 4.51 28.72
N ARG A 7 -31.67 4.17 28.42
CA ARG A 7 -30.66 3.95 29.46
C ARG A 7 -29.31 4.47 29.03
N SER A 8 -28.59 5.04 29.99
CA SER A 8 -27.24 5.56 29.85
C SER A 8 -26.25 4.62 30.53
N SER A 9 -25.03 4.54 30.01
CA SER A 9 -23.88 4.03 30.76
C SER A 9 -22.63 4.80 30.37
N LYS A 10 -21.97 5.40 31.35
CA LYS A 10 -20.60 5.92 31.22
C LYS A 10 -19.65 4.79 31.57
N ASN A 11 -18.46 4.76 30.97
CA ASN A 11 -17.35 4.00 31.52
C ASN A 11 -16.07 4.85 31.50
N GLN A 12 -15.37 4.90 32.63
CA GLN A 12 -14.06 5.55 32.77
C GLN A 12 -13.06 4.47 33.18
N ILE A 13 -11.89 4.42 32.53
CA ILE A 13 -10.73 3.69 33.02
C ILE A 13 -9.52 4.63 32.88
N SER A 14 -8.62 4.60 33.85
CA SER A 14 -7.47 5.48 34.00
C SER A 14 -6.15 4.70 34.00
N ASN A 15 -5.05 5.42 34.21
CA ASN A 15 -3.68 4.92 34.39
C ASN A 15 -3.02 4.46 33.07
N GLY A 16 -1.71 4.54 32.89
CA GLY A 16 -0.68 5.16 33.75
C GLY A 16 0.66 5.16 32.99
N GLY A 17 1.53 6.14 33.24
CA GLY A 17 2.84 6.23 32.57
C GLY A 17 3.99 5.76 33.44
N GLN A 18 5.14 5.50 32.82
CA GLN A 18 6.44 5.49 33.51
C GLN A 18 7.59 5.80 32.53
N ASP A 19 8.61 6.48 33.06
CA ASP A 19 9.88 6.78 32.40
C ASP A 19 10.77 5.54 32.30
N LEU A 20 11.74 5.55 31.37
CA LEU A 20 12.96 4.78 31.54
C LEU A 20 14.18 5.49 30.91
N ARG A 21 14.95 6.17 31.75
CA ARG A 21 16.35 6.51 31.46
C ARG A 21 17.25 5.40 31.97
N ILE A 22 18.28 5.05 31.20
CA ILE A 22 19.42 4.26 31.69
C ILE A 22 20.68 5.03 31.32
N THR A 23 21.35 5.57 32.33
CA THR A 23 22.79 5.79 32.32
C THR A 23 23.48 4.50 32.78
N ASP A 24 24.76 4.32 32.48
CA ASP A 24 25.78 4.37 33.54
C ASP A 24 27.20 4.21 32.97
N SER A 25 28.18 4.65 33.76
CA SER A 25 29.59 4.81 33.42
C SER A 25 30.47 4.02 34.37
N VAL A 26 31.56 3.41 33.87
CA VAL A 26 32.66 2.92 34.72
C VAL A 26 34.00 3.25 34.09
N THR A 27 34.93 3.79 34.89
CA THR A 27 36.30 4.17 34.50
C THR A 27 37.28 3.82 35.61
N TYR A 28 38.29 3.01 35.31
CA TYR A 28 39.53 2.82 36.10
C TYR A 28 40.68 2.55 35.09
N LEU A 29 41.84 3.22 35.04
CA LEU A 29 42.84 3.73 36.03
C LEU A 29 43.82 2.68 36.60
N ALA A 30 44.94 2.47 35.86
CA ALA A 30 46.38 2.62 36.25
C ALA A 30 46.91 2.04 37.61
N PRO A 31 48.22 2.15 37.98
CA PRO A 31 49.47 2.45 37.23
C PRO A 31 50.38 1.17 37.19
N ALA A 32 51.69 1.04 37.49
CA ALA A 32 52.83 1.91 37.85
C ALA A 32 54.23 1.22 37.64
N SER A 33 55.22 1.98 37.12
CA SER A 33 56.70 1.88 37.33
C SER A 33 57.43 0.50 37.19
N SER A 34 58.76 0.31 37.32
CA SER A 34 59.94 1.17 37.60
C SER A 34 61.26 0.47 37.17
N ASN A 35 62.34 1.24 36.93
CA ASN A 35 63.77 1.12 37.35
C ASN A 35 64.42 -0.28 37.61
N GLU A 36 65.73 -0.55 37.42
CA GLU A 36 66.91 0.29 37.08
C GLU A 36 68.16 -0.53 36.65
N ASN A 37 69.18 0.19 36.13
CA ASN A 37 70.64 -0.04 36.19
C ASN A 37 71.24 -1.44 36.55
N LEU A 38 72.09 -1.99 35.65
CA LEU A 38 73.50 -2.28 35.98
C LEU A 38 74.41 -2.49 34.74
N SER A 39 75.71 -2.22 34.89
CA SER A 39 76.81 -2.51 33.94
C SER A 39 78.06 -2.86 34.77
N PRO A 40 79.02 -3.68 34.28
CA PRO A 40 80.15 -3.10 33.54
C PRO A 40 80.95 -4.00 32.56
N ARG A 41 81.82 -3.31 31.77
CA ARG A 41 83.21 -3.66 31.38
C ARG A 41 83.52 -4.53 30.14
N MET A 42 84.72 -4.21 29.61
CA MET A 42 85.63 -4.97 28.72
C MET A 42 85.35 -5.02 27.20
N SER A 43 86.06 -4.14 26.49
CA SER A 43 86.53 -4.27 25.11
C SER A 43 87.93 -4.93 25.08
N PRO A 44 88.60 -5.15 23.92
CA PRO A 44 88.13 -5.15 22.52
C PRO A 44 88.44 -6.47 21.76
N ALA A 45 87.74 -6.76 20.65
CA ALA A 45 88.13 -7.83 19.72
C ALA A 45 87.78 -7.53 18.25
N CYS A 46 88.61 -8.07 17.36
CA CYS A 46 88.72 -7.86 15.92
C CYS A 46 87.43 -7.96 15.08
N VAL A 47 87.36 -7.13 14.03
CA VAL A 47 86.33 -7.19 12.97
C VAL A 47 86.62 -8.35 12.01
N GLN A 48 85.70 -9.31 11.93
CA GLN A 48 85.17 -9.98 10.71
C GLN A 48 83.78 -10.52 11.11
N PRO A 49 82.75 -10.41 10.25
CA PRO A 49 82.44 -11.58 9.41
C PRO A 49 82.04 -11.22 7.97
N ASN A 50 81.81 -12.25 7.16
CA ASN A 50 81.50 -12.19 5.74
C ASN A 50 80.01 -12.46 5.45
N ASP A 51 79.48 -11.79 4.43
CA ASP A 51 78.27 -12.10 3.64
C ASP A 51 76.85 -12.10 4.26
N GLN A 52 75.85 -11.90 3.37
CA GLN A 52 74.39 -12.07 3.49
C GLN A 52 73.63 -11.02 4.36
N ILE A 53 72.50 -10.39 3.96
CA ILE A 53 71.63 -10.50 2.75
C ILE A 53 71.18 -9.08 2.32
N GLU A 54 70.97 -8.83 1.02
CA GLU A 54 70.24 -7.65 0.50
C GLU A 54 68.72 -7.72 0.80
N THR A 55 68.21 -6.97 1.79
CA THR A 55 66.74 -6.85 2.00
C THR A 55 66.30 -5.45 2.47
N GLN A 56 66.61 -4.37 1.73
CA GLN A 56 66.18 -3.01 2.12
C GLN A 56 65.36 -2.22 1.07
N ASP A 57 65.44 -2.54 -0.23
CA ASP A 57 64.71 -1.80 -1.27
C ASP A 57 63.25 -2.28 -1.48
N SER A 58 62.95 -3.56 -1.20
CA SER A 58 61.64 -4.17 -1.50
C SER A 58 60.47 -3.66 -0.65
N ILE A 59 60.73 -3.08 0.53
CA ILE A 59 59.69 -2.69 1.49
C ILE A 59 58.98 -1.39 1.06
N GLY A 60 59.73 -0.40 0.56
CA GLY A 60 59.18 0.90 0.15
C GLY A 60 58.27 0.83 -1.09
N CYS A 61 58.45 -0.20 -1.93
CA CYS A 61 57.61 -0.42 -3.11
C CYS A 61 56.19 -0.90 -2.71
N PHE A 62 56.10 -1.81 -1.72
CA PHE A 62 54.85 -2.43 -1.31
C PHE A 62 53.87 -1.44 -0.66
N THR A 63 54.39 -0.50 0.15
CA THR A 63 53.57 0.47 0.89
C THR A 63 52.87 1.51 -0.01
N VAL A 64 53.37 1.75 -1.23
CA VAL A 64 52.72 2.63 -2.22
C VAL A 64 51.95 1.87 -3.30
N LEU A 65 52.35 0.64 -3.68
CA LEU A 65 51.57 -0.17 -4.62
C LEU A 65 50.24 -0.64 -4.04
N MET A 66 50.19 -1.02 -2.74
CA MET A 66 48.93 -1.44 -2.11
C MET A 66 47.82 -0.36 -2.15
N PRO A 67 48.04 0.90 -1.70
CA PRO A 67 47.02 1.94 -1.85
C PRO A 67 46.77 2.33 -3.30
N LEU A 68 47.78 2.33 -4.18
CA LEU A 68 47.58 2.66 -5.60
C LEU A 68 46.67 1.63 -6.29
N THR A 69 46.92 0.34 -6.10
CA THR A 69 46.08 -0.74 -6.66
C THR A 69 44.67 -0.77 -6.05
N PHE A 70 44.53 -0.43 -4.76
CA PHE A 70 43.23 -0.25 -4.12
C PHE A 70 42.44 0.93 -4.73
N ILE A 71 43.09 2.09 -4.94
CA ILE A 71 42.48 3.26 -5.61
C ILE A 71 42.09 2.92 -7.06
N VAL A 72 42.97 2.25 -7.82
CA VAL A 72 42.69 1.83 -9.20
C VAL A 72 41.52 0.85 -9.27
N SER A 73 41.41 -0.11 -8.35
CA SER A 73 40.28 -1.05 -8.34
C SER A 73 38.95 -0.37 -7.98
N ILE A 74 38.96 0.61 -7.07
CA ILE A 74 37.79 1.45 -6.78
C ILE A 74 37.38 2.28 -8.00
N VAL A 75 38.33 2.96 -8.66
CA VAL A 75 38.06 3.77 -9.86
C VAL A 75 37.49 2.89 -10.99
N LEU A 76 38.09 1.73 -11.26
CA LEU A 76 37.58 0.78 -12.24
C LEU A 76 36.18 0.27 -11.88
N GLY A 77 35.94 -0.01 -10.60
CA GLY A 77 34.63 -0.37 -10.07
C GLY A 77 33.57 0.69 -10.34
N PHE A 78 33.86 1.98 -10.09
CA PHE A 78 32.95 3.07 -10.44
C PHE A 78 32.77 3.25 -11.96
N VAL A 79 33.82 3.14 -12.76
CA VAL A 79 33.76 3.23 -14.22
C VAL A 79 32.87 2.14 -14.84
N LEU A 80 32.77 0.96 -14.21
CA LEU A 80 31.86 -0.11 -14.62
C LEU A 80 30.46 0.02 -14.00
N ALA A 81 30.37 0.41 -12.71
CA ALA A 81 29.09 0.53 -12.01
C ALA A 81 28.23 1.70 -12.50
N VAL A 82 28.83 2.87 -12.78
CA VAL A 82 28.10 4.06 -13.25
C VAL A 82 27.32 3.83 -14.54
N PRO A 83 27.89 3.28 -15.64
CA PRO A 83 27.12 3.01 -16.86
C PRO A 83 26.08 1.89 -16.64
N ILE A 84 26.31 0.92 -15.76
CA ILE A 84 25.30 -0.10 -15.41
C ILE A 84 24.14 0.53 -14.66
N VAL A 85 24.40 1.36 -13.65
CA VAL A 85 23.37 2.09 -12.89
C VAL A 85 22.60 3.06 -13.80
N LEU A 86 23.29 3.79 -14.68
CA LEU A 86 22.65 4.65 -15.68
C LEU A 86 21.83 3.85 -16.70
N PHE A 87 22.28 2.67 -17.12
CA PHE A 87 21.51 1.78 -18.00
C PHE A 87 20.27 1.22 -17.29
N MET A 88 20.39 0.82 -16.03
CA MET A 88 19.24 0.42 -15.20
C MET A 88 18.28 1.59 -14.99
N PHE A 89 18.77 2.80 -14.72
CA PHE A 89 17.93 4.01 -14.63
C PHE A 89 17.26 4.33 -15.97
N ARG A 90 17.92 4.13 -17.11
CA ARG A 90 17.32 4.26 -18.46
C ARG A 90 16.33 3.14 -18.79
N ARG A 91 16.34 2.03 -18.06
CA ARG A 91 15.43 0.88 -18.24
C ARG A 91 14.23 0.93 -17.27
N THR A 92 14.40 1.48 -16.07
CA THR A 92 13.30 1.82 -15.15
C THR A 92 12.60 3.11 -15.57
N THR A 93 13.33 4.12 -16.07
CA THR A 93 12.77 5.19 -16.91
C THR A 93 12.54 4.70 -18.34
N SER A 94 11.82 3.58 -18.45
CA SER A 94 10.98 3.31 -19.61
C SER A 94 9.95 4.44 -19.68
N ARG A 95 10.37 5.56 -20.27
CA ARG A 95 9.49 6.62 -20.75
C ARG A 95 8.63 5.99 -21.85
N GLY A 96 7.55 5.33 -21.43
CA GLY A 96 6.35 5.25 -22.22
C GLY A 96 6.03 6.68 -22.59
N GLY A 97 6.35 7.05 -23.83
CA GLY A 97 6.33 8.43 -24.24
C GLY A 97 4.91 8.94 -24.08
N VAL A 98 4.73 9.90 -23.18
CA VAL A 98 3.68 10.90 -23.36
C VAL A 98 4.06 11.60 -24.66
N LYS A 99 3.56 11.05 -25.77
CA LYS A 99 3.34 11.81 -26.99
C LYS A 99 2.52 13.02 -26.55
N ASP A 100 2.77 14.18 -27.13
CA ASP A 100 1.93 15.37 -26.95
C ASP A 100 0.61 15.21 -27.72
N GLY A 101 -0.08 14.10 -27.45
CA GLY A 101 -1.45 13.89 -27.84
C GLY A 101 -2.32 14.81 -27.00
N LEU A 102 -3.20 15.54 -27.68
CA LEU A 102 -4.37 16.12 -27.07
C LEU A 102 -5.03 15.06 -26.18
N LEU A 103 -5.47 15.45 -24.99
CA LEU A 103 -6.41 14.63 -24.23
C LEU A 103 -7.69 14.55 -25.06
N GLU A 104 -7.84 13.48 -25.82
CA GLU A 104 -8.98 13.29 -26.72
C GLU A 104 -10.23 13.02 -25.88
N ILE A 105 -11.07 14.04 -25.73
CA ILE A 105 -12.30 13.97 -24.92
C ILE A 105 -13.38 13.25 -25.74
N ILE A 106 -13.22 11.93 -25.86
CA ILE A 106 -14.17 11.04 -26.53
C ILE A 106 -15.35 10.75 -25.58
N PRO A 107 -16.61 10.82 -26.01
CA PRO A 107 -17.75 10.41 -25.20
C PRO A 107 -17.73 8.89 -24.93
N HIS A 108 -17.78 8.51 -23.66
CA HIS A 108 -17.93 7.11 -23.24
C HIS A 108 -19.41 6.74 -23.05
N ALA A 109 -19.80 5.51 -23.39
CA ALA A 109 -21.14 5.02 -23.11
C ALA A 109 -21.41 4.98 -21.59
N LEU A 110 -22.61 5.38 -21.15
CA LEU A 110 -22.96 5.41 -19.72
C LEU A 110 -23.00 4.00 -19.09
N MET A 111 -23.38 3.00 -19.89
CA MET A 111 -23.55 1.59 -19.52
C MET A 111 -23.11 0.69 -20.68
N SER A 112 -22.64 -0.51 -20.36
CA SER A 112 -22.39 -1.60 -21.32
C SER A 112 -23.69 -2.19 -21.88
N GLU A 113 -23.58 -2.98 -22.96
CA GLU A 113 -24.72 -3.67 -23.58
C GLU A 113 -25.40 -4.69 -22.65
N ALA A 114 -24.68 -5.25 -21.68
CA ALA A 114 -25.25 -6.15 -20.67
C ALA A 114 -26.08 -5.38 -19.63
N GLU A 115 -25.54 -4.26 -19.14
CA GLU A 115 -26.23 -3.35 -18.20
C GLU A 115 -27.49 -2.75 -18.84
N LYS A 116 -27.46 -2.30 -20.10
CA LYS A 116 -28.63 -1.78 -20.83
C LYS A 116 -29.79 -2.77 -20.89
N ARG A 117 -29.52 -4.01 -21.33
CA ARG A 117 -30.55 -5.06 -21.45
C ARG A 117 -31.15 -5.43 -20.10
N PHE A 118 -30.33 -5.46 -19.05
CA PHE A 118 -30.83 -5.71 -17.70
C PHE A 118 -31.64 -4.53 -17.16
N PHE A 119 -31.23 -3.28 -17.44
CA PHE A 119 -31.96 -2.07 -17.06
C PHE A 119 -33.40 -2.09 -17.61
N GLU A 120 -33.57 -2.35 -18.91
CA GLU A 120 -34.88 -2.45 -19.57
C GLU A 120 -35.79 -3.50 -18.90
N VAL A 121 -35.22 -4.67 -18.56
CA VAL A 121 -35.97 -5.75 -17.87
C VAL A 121 -36.23 -5.42 -16.39
N LEU A 122 -35.33 -4.68 -15.72
CA LEU A 122 -35.49 -4.26 -14.34
C LEU A 122 -36.57 -3.17 -14.20
N GLU A 123 -36.66 -2.22 -15.13
CA GLU A 123 -37.78 -1.25 -15.17
C GLU A 123 -39.13 -1.96 -15.35
N ALA A 124 -39.20 -2.95 -16.25
CA ALA A 124 -40.40 -3.75 -16.45
C ALA A 124 -40.75 -4.67 -15.25
N ALA A 125 -39.74 -5.11 -14.48
CA ALA A 125 -39.93 -5.97 -13.31
C ALA A 125 -40.23 -5.20 -12.01
N ALA A 126 -39.85 -3.92 -11.93
CA ALA A 126 -39.99 -3.08 -10.74
C ALA A 126 -40.75 -1.76 -11.01
N PRO A 127 -41.92 -1.77 -11.68
CA PRO A 127 -42.58 -0.55 -12.19
C PRO A 127 -42.96 0.46 -11.10
N SER A 128 -43.23 0.01 -9.87
CA SER A 128 -43.53 0.87 -8.71
C SER A 128 -42.34 1.72 -8.23
N PHE A 129 -41.12 1.46 -8.72
CA PHE A 129 -39.90 2.18 -8.37
C PHE A 129 -39.37 2.99 -9.55
N LEU A 130 -38.49 3.95 -9.27
CA LEU A 130 -37.56 4.52 -10.24
C LEU A 130 -36.31 3.65 -10.26
N VAL A 131 -35.82 3.29 -11.44
CA VAL A 131 -34.53 2.59 -11.58
C VAL A 131 -33.45 3.63 -11.87
N CYS A 132 -32.55 3.87 -10.92
CA CYS A 132 -31.43 4.79 -11.09
C CYS A 132 -30.15 4.01 -11.44
N PRO A 133 -29.66 4.06 -12.69
CA PRO A 133 -28.44 3.37 -13.08
C PRO A 133 -27.18 4.14 -12.64
N GLN A 134 -26.07 3.43 -12.44
CA GLN A 134 -24.72 3.99 -12.32
C GLN A 134 -24.53 5.00 -11.17
N VAL A 135 -25.31 4.87 -10.10
CA VAL A 135 -25.35 5.79 -8.96
C VAL A 135 -24.03 5.77 -8.19
N ALA A 136 -23.48 6.94 -7.84
CA ALA A 136 -22.32 7.02 -6.98
C ALA A 136 -22.66 6.53 -5.56
N MET A 137 -21.88 5.60 -5.00
CA MET A 137 -22.12 5.03 -3.67
C MET A 137 -22.18 6.08 -2.56
N SER A 138 -21.43 7.17 -2.70
CA SER A 138 -21.43 8.34 -1.82
C SER A 138 -22.71 9.20 -1.86
N ALA A 139 -23.62 8.97 -2.82
CA ALA A 139 -24.90 9.65 -2.89
C ALA A 139 -25.94 9.04 -1.93
N ILE A 140 -25.79 7.76 -1.55
CA ILE A 140 -26.69 7.08 -0.60
C ILE A 140 -25.99 6.66 0.71
N VAL A 141 -24.67 6.44 0.71
CA VAL A 141 -23.89 6.16 1.93
C VAL A 141 -23.06 7.37 2.34
N THR A 142 -23.30 7.87 3.56
CA THR A 142 -22.41 8.83 4.24
C THR A 142 -21.84 8.20 5.50
N GLN A 143 -20.51 8.28 5.69
CA GLN A 143 -19.86 7.92 6.94
C GLN A 143 -19.23 9.16 7.61
N PRO A 144 -19.43 9.36 8.92
CA PRO A 144 -18.80 10.46 9.66
C PRO A 144 -17.29 10.22 9.83
N ILE A 145 -16.50 11.25 9.55
CA ILE A 145 -15.02 11.23 9.52
C ILE A 145 -14.40 10.64 10.80
N ARG A 146 -15.04 10.85 11.96
CA ARG A 146 -14.50 10.54 13.30
C ARG A 146 -14.15 9.07 13.57
N HIS A 147 -14.69 8.10 12.81
CA HIS A 147 -14.54 6.69 13.17
C HIS A 147 -13.51 5.90 12.34
N ASN A 148 -13.29 6.21 11.06
CA ASN A 148 -12.22 5.56 10.28
C ASN A 148 -11.91 6.32 8.96
N PRO A 149 -10.70 6.88 8.77
CA PRO A 149 -10.35 7.61 7.55
C PRO A 149 -10.24 6.72 6.31
N LEU A 150 -9.88 5.43 6.45
CA LEU A 150 -9.80 4.49 5.34
C LEU A 150 -11.20 4.05 4.87
N ARG A 151 -12.17 3.88 5.78
CA ARG A 151 -13.57 3.61 5.39
C ARG A 151 -14.24 4.83 4.78
N TYR A 152 -13.98 6.03 5.31
CA TYR A 152 -14.39 7.31 4.70
C TYR A 152 -13.90 7.43 3.25
N TRP A 153 -12.63 7.13 2.98
CA TRP A 153 -12.09 7.05 1.61
C TRP A 153 -12.66 5.87 0.80
N ALA A 154 -12.97 4.74 1.41
CA ALA A 154 -13.61 3.61 0.73
C ALA A 154 -15.07 3.85 0.32
N VAL A 155 -15.72 4.90 0.85
CA VAL A 155 -17.04 5.40 0.44
C VAL A 155 -16.93 6.57 -0.56
N ARG A 156 -15.89 7.41 -0.46
CA ARG A 156 -15.64 8.55 -1.36
C ARG A 156 -14.82 8.24 -2.62
N SER A 157 -14.09 7.13 -2.65
CA SER A 157 -13.55 6.58 -3.90
C SER A 157 -14.71 6.28 -4.87
N GLN A 158 -14.47 6.43 -6.17
CA GLN A 158 -15.49 6.59 -7.22
C GLN A 158 -16.25 5.28 -7.56
N LYS A 159 -16.76 4.60 -6.55
CA LYS A 159 -17.55 3.37 -6.66
C LYS A 159 -18.94 3.71 -7.15
N ARG A 160 -19.27 3.20 -8.33
CA ARG A 160 -20.65 3.15 -8.80
C ARG A 160 -21.38 1.93 -8.23
N LEU A 161 -22.68 2.10 -8.11
CA LEU A 161 -23.67 1.07 -7.89
C LEU A 161 -24.43 0.93 -9.20
N ASP A 162 -24.52 -0.31 -9.66
CA ASP A 162 -24.87 -0.63 -11.03
C ASP A 162 -26.32 -0.17 -11.30
N PHE A 163 -27.24 -0.48 -10.37
CA PHE A 163 -28.57 0.12 -10.26
C PHE A 163 -29.00 0.33 -8.79
N VAL A 164 -29.88 1.30 -8.56
CA VAL A 164 -30.58 1.52 -7.29
C VAL A 164 -32.08 1.67 -7.59
N LEU A 165 -32.93 0.88 -6.91
CA LEU A 165 -34.37 1.13 -6.89
C LEU A 165 -34.67 2.24 -5.89
N VAL A 166 -35.35 3.27 -6.37
CA VAL A 166 -35.75 4.44 -5.60
C VAL A 166 -37.27 4.51 -5.52
N ASP A 167 -37.77 4.77 -4.32
CA ASP A 167 -39.18 4.94 -4.00
C ASP A 167 -39.77 6.15 -4.73
N ARG A 168 -40.86 5.97 -5.49
CA ARG A 168 -41.41 7.02 -6.36
C ARG A 168 -41.96 8.25 -5.61
N GLU A 169 -42.44 8.06 -4.38
CA GLU A 169 -43.08 9.14 -3.60
C GLU A 169 -42.08 9.84 -2.68
N THR A 170 -41.24 9.06 -1.99
CA THR A 170 -40.30 9.60 -0.99
C THR A 170 -38.91 9.91 -1.54
N LEU A 171 -38.61 9.45 -2.77
CA LEU A 171 -37.28 9.50 -3.40
C LEU A 171 -36.17 8.85 -2.56
N THR A 172 -36.53 7.92 -1.67
CA THR A 172 -35.58 7.15 -0.85
C THR A 172 -35.03 5.96 -1.63
N ALA A 173 -33.74 5.67 -1.48
CA ALA A 173 -33.16 4.42 -2.00
C ALA A 173 -33.66 3.23 -1.18
N ARG A 174 -34.15 2.18 -1.87
CA ARG A 174 -34.81 1.02 -1.25
C ARG A 174 -34.05 -0.30 -1.44
N LEU A 175 -33.48 -0.52 -2.63
CA LEU A 175 -32.69 -1.72 -2.97
C LEU A 175 -31.52 -1.33 -3.88
N VAL A 176 -30.33 -1.87 -3.62
CA VAL A 176 -29.22 -1.82 -4.59
C VAL A 176 -29.24 -3.11 -5.41
N VAL A 177 -29.15 -3.00 -6.73
CA VAL A 177 -29.05 -4.15 -7.64
C VAL A 177 -27.70 -4.14 -8.35
N LYS A 178 -27.04 -5.30 -8.41
CA LYS A 178 -25.70 -5.47 -8.98
C LYS A 178 -25.66 -6.58 -10.03
N LEU A 179 -24.84 -6.38 -11.05
CA LEU A 179 -24.58 -7.37 -12.09
C LEU A 179 -23.23 -8.05 -11.89
N ASP A 180 -23.27 -9.34 -11.58
CA ASP A 180 -22.08 -10.18 -11.46
C ASP A 180 -21.73 -10.82 -12.81
N ASP A 181 -20.70 -10.29 -13.47
CA ASP A 181 -20.01 -11.00 -14.53
C ASP A 181 -18.98 -11.99 -13.94
N SER A 182 -19.12 -13.24 -14.36
CA SER A 182 -18.22 -14.37 -14.11
C SER A 182 -16.73 -14.12 -14.37
N SER A 183 -16.38 -13.14 -15.21
CA SER A 183 -15.00 -12.81 -15.57
C SER A 183 -14.11 -12.33 -14.40
N HIS A 184 -14.70 -11.89 -13.28
CA HIS A 184 -13.99 -11.13 -12.23
C HIS A 184 -13.60 -11.90 -10.96
N ARG A 185 -13.02 -13.10 -11.10
CA ARG A 185 -12.45 -13.88 -9.98
C ARG A 185 -11.51 -13.10 -9.05
N HIS A 186 -10.81 -12.08 -9.56
CA HIS A 186 -9.82 -11.30 -8.79
C HIS A 186 -10.41 -10.13 -7.97
N ARG A 187 -11.69 -9.76 -8.12
CA ARG A 187 -12.29 -8.60 -7.42
C ARG A 187 -13.15 -8.93 -6.20
N GLN A 188 -13.35 -10.22 -5.92
CA GLN A 188 -14.27 -10.73 -4.88
C GLN A 188 -14.06 -10.09 -3.49
N ALA A 189 -12.82 -9.84 -3.07
CA ALA A 189 -12.54 -9.22 -1.77
C ALA A 189 -12.90 -7.71 -1.71
N GLU A 190 -12.81 -7.00 -2.83
CA GLU A 190 -13.23 -5.60 -2.92
C GLU A 190 -14.75 -5.47 -2.98
N ASP A 191 -15.40 -6.39 -3.68
CA ASP A 191 -16.86 -6.45 -3.80
C ASP A 191 -17.54 -6.89 -2.51
N ALA A 192 -17.01 -7.87 -1.78
CA ALA A 192 -17.48 -8.22 -0.44
C ALA A 192 -17.39 -7.00 0.52
N LYS A 193 -16.33 -6.20 0.41
CA LYS A 193 -16.17 -4.94 1.17
C LYS A 193 -17.05 -3.79 0.64
N ARG A 194 -17.50 -3.84 -0.62
CA ARG A 194 -18.54 -2.95 -1.18
C ARG A 194 -19.91 -3.30 -0.62
N ASP A 195 -20.20 -4.60 -0.44
CA ASP A 195 -21.45 -5.08 0.17
C ASP A 195 -21.53 -4.81 1.67
N GLU A 196 -20.46 -5.13 2.43
CA GLU A 196 -20.38 -4.93 3.88
C GLU A 196 -20.82 -3.51 4.30
N VAL A 197 -20.40 -2.50 3.52
CA VAL A 197 -20.71 -1.09 3.78
C VAL A 197 -22.13 -0.70 3.36
N LEU A 198 -22.73 -1.36 2.36
CA LEU A 198 -24.15 -1.16 2.01
C LEU A 198 -25.06 -1.78 3.08
N THR A 199 -24.76 -3.01 3.51
CA THR A 199 -25.48 -3.69 4.59
C THR A 199 -25.36 -2.92 5.91
N GLN A 200 -24.19 -2.36 6.23
CA GLN A 200 -24.00 -1.49 7.41
C GLN A 200 -24.72 -0.13 7.30
N ALA A 201 -25.06 0.32 6.09
CA ALA A 201 -25.93 1.47 5.86
C ALA A 201 -27.43 1.11 5.84
N GLY A 202 -27.79 -0.17 6.02
CA GLY A 202 -29.18 -0.64 6.02
C GLY A 202 -29.77 -0.89 4.62
N TYR A 203 -28.96 -0.89 3.56
CA TYR A 203 -29.43 -1.16 2.21
C TYR A 203 -29.35 -2.67 1.88
N PRO A 204 -30.45 -3.32 1.47
CA PRO A 204 -30.39 -4.65 0.88
C PRO A 204 -29.66 -4.59 -0.48
N VAL A 205 -29.07 -5.71 -0.88
CA VAL A 205 -28.28 -5.84 -2.11
C VAL A 205 -28.70 -7.09 -2.87
N LEU A 206 -29.39 -6.92 -4.00
CA LEU A 206 -29.74 -8.00 -4.92
C LEU A 206 -28.60 -8.18 -5.94
N ARG A 207 -27.94 -9.34 -5.91
CA ARG A 207 -26.94 -9.73 -6.91
C ARG A 207 -27.58 -10.58 -8.00
N MET A 208 -27.40 -10.17 -9.24
CA MET A 208 -27.90 -10.86 -10.43
C MET A 208 -26.72 -11.28 -11.33
N PRO A 209 -26.57 -12.56 -11.68
CA PRO A 209 -25.57 -12.97 -12.67
C PRO A 209 -25.91 -12.40 -14.04
N VAL A 210 -24.89 -12.01 -14.81
CA VAL A 210 -25.10 -11.52 -16.19
C VAL A 210 -25.63 -12.64 -17.08
N HIS A 211 -26.78 -12.41 -17.71
CA HIS A 211 -27.43 -13.30 -18.66
C HIS A 211 -27.80 -12.56 -19.95
N HIS A 212 -27.93 -13.31 -21.06
CA HIS A 212 -28.38 -12.73 -22.34
C HIS A 212 -29.86 -12.37 -22.35
N ASN A 213 -30.69 -13.16 -21.65
CA ASN A 213 -32.13 -12.98 -21.48
C ASN A 213 -32.46 -13.09 -19.97
N TYR A 214 -33.45 -12.34 -19.51
CA TYR A 214 -33.97 -12.41 -18.13
C TYR A 214 -35.49 -12.57 -18.16
N ASN A 215 -36.06 -13.32 -17.20
CA ASN A 215 -37.51 -13.46 -17.06
C ASN A 215 -38.04 -12.35 -16.13
N ILE A 216 -38.90 -11.47 -16.65
CA ILE A 216 -39.48 -10.33 -15.92
C ILE A 216 -40.19 -10.78 -14.63
N ARG A 217 -40.94 -11.89 -14.67
CA ARG A 217 -41.68 -12.40 -13.49
C ARG A 217 -40.77 -13.00 -12.43
N GLU A 218 -39.69 -13.65 -12.85
CA GLU A 218 -38.68 -14.18 -11.93
C GLU A 218 -37.89 -13.04 -11.27
N LEU A 219 -37.54 -12.01 -12.06
CA LEU A 219 -36.87 -10.81 -11.55
C LEU A 219 -37.77 -10.02 -10.61
N SER A 220 -39.08 -9.86 -10.90
CA SER A 220 -40.00 -9.15 -10.00
C SER A 220 -40.15 -9.88 -8.66
N VAL A 221 -40.22 -11.22 -8.66
CA VAL A 221 -40.23 -12.01 -7.40
C VAL A 221 -38.93 -11.83 -6.62
N LYS A 222 -37.77 -11.85 -7.29
CA LYS A 222 -36.46 -11.58 -6.67
C LYS A 222 -36.33 -10.15 -6.11
N VAL A 223 -36.92 -9.17 -6.78
CA VAL A 223 -36.96 -7.77 -6.33
C VAL A 223 -37.86 -7.63 -5.10
N CYS A 224 -39.07 -8.18 -5.11
CA CYS A 224 -39.97 -8.16 -3.95
C CYS A 224 -39.34 -8.86 -2.73
N SER A 225 -38.82 -10.06 -2.90
CA SER A 225 -38.14 -10.84 -1.84
C SER A 225 -36.84 -10.19 -1.32
N ALA A 226 -36.33 -9.14 -1.96
CA ALA A 226 -35.18 -8.36 -1.50
C ALA A 226 -35.56 -6.98 -0.93
N LEU A 227 -36.86 -6.67 -0.86
CA LEU A 227 -37.45 -5.44 -0.30
C LEU A 227 -38.25 -5.69 0.98
N GLU A 228 -38.43 -6.96 1.36
CA GLU A 228 -39.05 -7.48 2.60
C GLU A 228 -38.06 -7.59 3.76
#